data_AF-A0A1V4ZEL0-F1
#
_entry.id   AF-A0A1V4ZEL0-F1
#
_cell.length_a   1.000
_cell.length_b   1.000
_cell.length_c   1.000
_cell.angle_alpha   90.00
_cell.angle_beta   90.00
_cell.angle_gamma   90.00
#
_symmetry.space_group_name_H-M   'P 1'
#
loop_
_entity.id
_entity.type
_entity.pdbx_description
1 polymer ?
#
loop_
_entity_poly.entity_id
_entity_poly.type
_entity_poly.pdbx_seq_one_letter_code
_entity_poly.pdbx_strand_id
1 'polypeptide(L)'
;MKMTSRVQFTHELESLDREVEEMAGLARSAIEKSVRLIVTGDYELRDEVRRLDKEIYRYDNMIEKHCLDIIALHTPVAGDLRNISTCLKIIEDLNRIGRYAWDIAEVAEEFEGQKFKRMVNIPHMADLVVGMVSDAIDCFVRRDAVEARRMFDRDDEVDALYDTVFRETLTYLFEDPSRITVGIQYILVARYLERVADHACNIGERVVFMVTGERWDPTLRKRNGNGNGHAPVRGGSDLSEELTEEGYNQHELSEK
;
A
#
# COMPACT_ATOMS: atom_id res chain seq x y z
N MET A 1 43.26 11.37 -4.28
CA MET A 1 42.59 10.08 -4.54
C MET A 1 41.61 9.85 -3.40
N LYS A 2 40.31 10.13 -3.61
CA LYS A 2 39.30 10.23 -2.53
C LYS A 2 38.97 8.84 -1.95
N MET A 3 39.65 8.46 -0.87
CA MET A 3 39.17 7.43 0.06
C MET A 3 38.09 8.03 0.97
N THR A 4 36.93 8.34 0.40
CA THR A 4 35.76 8.87 1.11
C THR A 4 34.47 8.25 0.55
N SER A 5 34.53 7.01 0.05
CA SER A 5 33.52 6.50 -0.89
C SER A 5 32.50 5.51 -0.32
N ARG A 6 32.81 4.76 0.75
CA ARG A 6 31.89 3.74 1.31
C ARG A 6 31.15 4.20 2.57
N VAL A 7 31.83 4.88 3.48
CA VAL A 7 31.20 5.43 4.69
C VAL A 7 30.13 6.45 4.33
N GLN A 8 30.44 7.36 3.39
CA GLN A 8 29.47 8.32 2.90
C GLN A 8 28.27 7.62 2.27
N PHE A 9 28.50 6.64 1.38
CA PHE A 9 27.43 5.87 0.78
C PHE A 9 26.52 5.18 1.81
N THR A 10 27.09 4.56 2.84
CA THR A 10 26.30 3.97 3.93
C THR A 10 25.48 5.01 4.67
N HIS A 11 26.02 6.20 4.95
CA HIS A 11 25.25 7.28 5.55
C HIS A 11 24.10 7.79 4.66
N GLU A 12 24.29 7.85 3.33
CA GLU A 12 23.21 8.21 2.40
C GLU A 12 22.08 7.15 2.44
N LEU A 13 22.42 5.85 2.44
CA LEU A 13 21.43 4.78 2.56
C LEU A 13 20.68 4.82 3.91
N GLU A 14 21.38 5.09 5.01
CA GLU A 14 20.74 5.27 6.32
C GLU A 14 19.85 6.52 6.35
N SER A 15 20.21 7.58 5.61
CA SER A 15 19.35 8.77 5.46
C SER A 15 18.10 8.43 4.66
N LEU A 16 18.25 7.67 3.59
CA LEU A 16 17.14 7.20 2.77
C LEU A 16 16.13 6.37 3.60
N ASP A 17 16.63 5.47 4.45
CA ASP A 17 15.79 4.69 5.36
C ASP A 17 14.98 5.59 6.31
N ARG A 18 15.63 6.62 6.89
CA ARG A 18 14.95 7.58 7.78
C ARG A 18 13.89 8.40 7.06
N GLU A 19 14.17 8.85 5.83
CA GLU A 19 13.22 9.63 5.03
C GLU A 19 11.97 8.80 4.69
N VAL A 20 12.14 7.51 4.37
CA VAL A 20 11.03 6.57 4.16
C VAL A 20 10.23 6.36 5.45
N GLU A 21 10.90 6.20 6.60
CA GLU A 21 10.25 6.05 7.90
C GLU A 21 9.43 7.30 8.28
N GLU A 22 9.96 8.50 8.03
CA GLU A 22 9.26 9.77 8.22
C GLU A 22 8.01 9.86 7.33
N MET A 23 8.13 9.54 6.03
CA MET A 23 7.00 9.50 5.10
C MET A 23 5.91 8.52 5.56
N ALA A 24 6.30 7.36 6.09
CA ALA A 24 5.36 6.39 6.66
C ALA A 24 4.66 6.93 7.92
N GLY A 25 5.37 7.68 8.76
CA GLY A 25 4.78 8.42 9.89
C GLY A 25 3.67 9.38 9.44
N LEU A 26 3.92 10.13 8.35
CA LEU A 26 2.92 11.04 7.76
C LEU A 26 1.71 10.27 7.22
N ALA A 27 1.93 9.16 6.50
CA ALA A 27 0.85 8.33 5.95
C ALA A 27 -0.05 7.75 7.05
N ARG A 28 0.53 7.20 8.13
CA ARG A 28 -0.23 6.71 9.29
C ARG A 28 -1.06 7.81 9.94
N SER A 29 -0.43 8.95 10.21
CA SER A 29 -1.07 10.15 10.77
C SER A 29 -2.22 10.66 9.90
N ALA A 30 -2.12 10.53 8.57
CA ALA A 30 -3.20 10.91 7.65
C ALA A 30 -4.41 9.98 7.81
N ILE A 31 -4.19 8.67 7.89
CA ILE A 31 -5.26 7.67 8.09
C ILE A 31 -5.96 7.86 9.43
N GLU A 32 -5.19 8.00 10.51
CA GLU A 32 -5.75 8.22 11.86
C GLU A 32 -6.64 9.48 11.90
N LYS A 33 -6.18 10.58 11.27
CA LYS A 33 -6.93 11.83 11.24
C LYS A 33 -8.14 11.79 10.33
N SER A 34 -8.06 11.12 9.17
CA SER A 34 -9.20 11.00 8.26
C SER A 34 -10.32 10.16 8.87
N VAL A 35 -9.96 9.10 9.60
CA VAL A 35 -10.94 8.27 10.33
C VAL A 35 -11.48 9.01 11.54
N ARG A 36 -10.65 9.75 12.28
CA ARG A 36 -11.12 10.60 13.39
C ARG A 36 -12.13 11.63 12.91
N LEU A 37 -11.84 12.30 11.79
CA LEU A 37 -12.72 13.28 11.15
C LEU A 37 -14.13 12.72 10.92
N ILE A 38 -14.26 11.56 10.26
CA ILE A 38 -15.59 10.98 9.97
C ILE A 38 -16.32 10.47 11.22
N VAL A 39 -15.59 10.14 12.29
CA VAL A 39 -16.17 9.65 13.55
C VAL A 39 -16.66 10.82 14.41
N THR A 40 -15.88 11.89 14.51
CA THR A 40 -16.15 13.02 15.41
C THR A 40 -16.87 14.18 14.73
N GLY A 41 -16.79 14.30 13.40
CA GLY A 41 -17.26 15.48 12.67
C GLY A 41 -16.38 16.72 12.89
N ASP A 42 -15.14 16.53 13.36
CA ASP A 42 -14.18 17.62 13.59
C ASP A 42 -13.52 18.04 12.27
N TYR A 43 -14.17 18.98 11.55
CA TYR A 43 -13.74 19.42 10.23
C TYR A 43 -12.40 20.15 10.19
N GLU A 44 -11.84 20.59 11.33
CA GLU A 44 -10.48 21.14 11.37
C GLU A 44 -9.46 20.08 10.91
N LEU A 45 -9.76 18.80 11.14
CA LEU A 45 -8.92 17.68 10.73
C LEU A 45 -8.85 17.50 9.21
N ARG A 46 -9.84 17.98 8.45
CA ARG A 46 -9.83 17.86 6.99
C ARG A 46 -8.65 18.61 6.37
N ASP A 47 -8.41 19.82 6.85
CA ASP A 47 -7.29 20.65 6.38
C ASP A 47 -5.94 20.05 6.81
N GLU A 48 -5.88 19.41 7.99
CA GLU A 48 -4.71 18.66 8.42
C GLU A 48 -4.41 17.47 7.50
N VAL A 49 -5.42 16.65 7.17
CA VAL A 49 -5.25 15.52 6.25
C VAL A 49 -4.81 16.02 4.88
N ARG A 50 -5.38 17.12 4.39
CA ARG A 50 -4.96 17.74 3.11
C ARG A 50 -3.50 18.16 3.12
N ARG A 51 -3.03 18.71 4.24
CA ARG A 51 -1.63 19.12 4.41
C ARG A 51 -0.72 17.89 4.40
N LEU A 52 -1.10 16.83 5.11
CA LEU A 52 -0.34 15.57 5.14
C LEU A 52 -0.24 14.94 3.75
N ASP A 53 -1.33 14.86 2.98
CA ASP A 53 -1.33 14.37 1.60
C ASP A 53 -0.30 15.10 0.72
N LYS A 54 -0.27 16.45 0.79
CA LYS A 54 0.72 17.26 0.08
C LYS A 54 2.15 17.02 0.58
N GLU A 55 2.32 16.81 1.87
CA GLU A 55 3.63 16.57 2.49
C GLU A 55 4.18 15.20 2.07
N ILE A 56 3.35 14.16 2.08
CA ILE A 56 3.66 12.83 1.57
C ILE A 56 4.10 12.91 0.10
N TYR A 57 3.34 13.62 -0.75
CA TYR A 57 3.74 13.84 -2.15
C TYR A 57 5.09 14.55 -2.28
N ARG A 58 5.44 15.47 -1.37
CA ARG A 58 6.77 16.11 -1.38
C ARG A 58 7.87 15.14 -0.96
N TYR A 59 7.64 14.32 0.06
CA TYR A 59 8.57 13.27 0.48
C TYR A 59 8.82 12.27 -0.64
N ASP A 60 7.78 11.85 -1.35
CA ASP A 60 7.86 10.97 -2.51
C ASP A 60 8.88 11.49 -3.55
N ASN A 61 8.69 12.72 -4.03
CA ASN A 61 9.60 13.36 -4.99
C ASN A 61 11.02 13.56 -4.44
N MET A 62 11.13 13.88 -3.15
CA MET A 62 12.42 14.10 -2.48
C MET A 62 13.23 12.79 -2.40
N ILE A 63 12.59 11.71 -1.96
CA ILE A 63 13.20 10.39 -1.80
C ILE A 63 13.53 9.80 -3.18
N GLU A 64 12.65 9.96 -4.17
CA GLU A 64 12.92 9.55 -5.55
C GLU A 64 14.20 10.21 -6.08
N LYS A 65 14.32 11.53 -5.93
CA LYS A 65 15.52 12.26 -6.32
C LYS A 65 16.76 11.75 -5.57
N HIS A 66 16.65 11.55 -4.26
CA HIS A 66 17.75 11.04 -3.44
C HIS A 66 18.23 9.65 -3.92
N CYS A 67 17.30 8.76 -4.26
CA CYS A 67 17.63 7.46 -4.85
C CYS A 67 18.44 7.59 -6.15
N LEU A 68 18.01 8.50 -7.05
CA LEU A 68 18.70 8.75 -8.31
C LEU A 68 20.10 9.36 -8.11
N ASP A 69 20.24 10.28 -7.16
CA ASP A 69 21.52 10.90 -6.80
C ASP A 69 22.49 9.83 -6.27
N ILE A 70 22.03 8.92 -5.39
CA ILE A 70 22.85 7.80 -4.90
C ILE A 70 23.31 6.89 -6.05
N ILE A 71 22.40 6.53 -6.96
CA ILE A 71 22.73 5.68 -8.11
C ILE A 71 23.80 6.34 -8.98
N ALA A 72 23.62 7.62 -9.30
CA ALA A 72 24.52 8.39 -10.17
C ALA A 72 25.91 8.59 -9.53
N LEU A 73 25.97 8.80 -8.22
CA LEU A 73 27.22 9.11 -7.52
C LEU A 73 28.03 7.87 -7.13
N HIS A 74 27.36 6.77 -6.78
CA HIS A 74 28.01 5.63 -6.13
C HIS A 74 28.04 4.33 -6.95
N THR A 75 27.29 4.23 -8.06
CA THR A 75 27.21 3.00 -8.89
C THR A 75 26.96 1.74 -8.03
N PRO A 76 25.84 1.69 -7.27
CA PRO A 76 25.54 0.61 -6.34
C PRO A 76 25.40 -0.73 -7.07
N VAL A 77 25.81 -1.83 -6.42
CA VAL A 77 25.80 -3.18 -7.01
C VAL A 77 24.91 -4.14 -6.24
N ALA A 78 24.27 -5.07 -6.96
CA ALA A 78 23.49 -6.18 -6.42
C ALA A 78 22.51 -5.78 -5.29
N GLY A 79 22.85 -6.07 -4.02
CA GLY A 79 22.00 -5.81 -2.86
C GLY A 79 21.73 -4.32 -2.62
N ASP A 80 22.71 -3.46 -2.88
CA ASP A 80 22.56 -2.02 -2.73
C ASP A 80 21.53 -1.47 -3.71
N LEU A 81 21.57 -1.94 -4.96
CA LEU A 81 20.61 -1.55 -5.98
C LEU A 81 19.21 -2.09 -5.67
N ARG A 82 19.10 -3.29 -5.09
CA ARG A 82 17.81 -3.82 -4.61
C ARG A 82 17.22 -2.98 -3.48
N ASN A 83 18.05 -2.50 -2.55
CA ASN A 83 17.61 -1.61 -1.48
C ASN A 83 17.03 -0.31 -2.06
N ILE A 84 17.80 0.39 -2.90
CA ILE A 84 17.36 1.64 -3.53
C ILE A 84 16.10 1.44 -4.40
N SER A 85 16.07 0.36 -5.19
CA SER A 85 14.89 -0.03 -5.96
C SER A 85 13.66 -0.29 -5.08
N THR A 86 13.86 -0.83 -3.89
CA THR A 86 12.80 -1.12 -2.93
C THR A 86 12.28 0.17 -2.33
N CYS A 87 13.15 1.11 -1.97
CA CYS A 87 12.74 2.45 -1.51
C CYS A 87 11.85 3.16 -2.53
N LEU A 88 12.26 3.20 -3.81
CA LEU A 88 11.47 3.78 -4.90
C LEU A 88 10.07 3.18 -5.01
N LYS A 89 9.95 1.87 -4.76
CA LYS A 89 8.65 1.21 -4.77
C LYS A 89 7.85 1.56 -3.53
N ILE A 90 8.45 1.49 -2.34
CA ILE A 90 7.78 1.75 -1.06
C ILE A 90 7.17 3.15 -1.02
N ILE A 91 7.87 4.18 -1.52
CA ILE A 91 7.33 5.54 -1.56
C ILE A 91 6.06 5.66 -2.43
N GLU A 92 5.96 4.90 -3.53
CA GLU A 92 4.73 4.83 -4.34
C GLU A 92 3.55 4.26 -3.52
N ASP A 93 3.79 3.24 -2.69
CA ASP A 93 2.74 2.67 -1.82
C ASP A 93 2.35 3.63 -0.71
N LEU A 94 3.32 4.27 -0.06
CA LEU A 94 3.07 5.28 0.98
C LEU A 94 2.29 6.48 0.42
N ASN A 95 2.60 6.89 -0.81
CA ASN A 95 1.84 7.91 -1.53
C ASN A 95 0.39 7.48 -1.71
N ARG A 96 0.14 6.24 -2.18
CA ARG A 96 -1.22 5.69 -2.33
C ARG A 96 -1.99 5.64 -1.01
N ILE A 97 -1.34 5.25 0.09
CA ILE A 97 -1.93 5.27 1.43
C ILE A 97 -2.35 6.70 1.82
N GLY A 98 -1.47 7.68 1.59
CA GLY A 98 -1.80 9.10 1.79
C GLY A 98 -3.01 9.56 0.95
N ARG A 99 -3.09 9.13 -0.32
CA ARG A 99 -4.25 9.41 -1.18
C ARG A 99 -5.54 8.82 -0.62
N TYR A 100 -5.52 7.57 -0.15
CA TYR A 100 -6.70 6.95 0.45
C TYR A 100 -7.13 7.65 1.74
N ALA A 101 -6.19 8.14 2.55
CA ALA A 101 -6.51 8.98 3.70
C ALA A 101 -7.25 10.26 3.28
N TRP A 102 -6.79 10.91 2.20
CA TRP A 102 -7.46 12.07 1.64
C TRP A 102 -8.86 11.74 1.11
N ASP A 103 -9.01 10.65 0.35
CA ASP A 103 -10.30 10.21 -0.19
C ASP A 103 -11.33 9.95 0.94
N ILE A 104 -10.90 9.37 2.07
CA ILE A 104 -11.73 9.22 3.28
C ILE A 104 -12.14 10.58 3.85
N ALA A 105 -11.22 11.55 3.91
CA ALA A 105 -11.51 12.87 4.45
C ALA A 105 -12.44 13.70 3.53
N GLU A 106 -12.43 13.47 2.22
CA GLU A 106 -13.31 14.17 1.27
C GLU A 106 -14.78 13.83 1.47
N VAL A 107 -15.08 12.61 1.91
CA VAL A 107 -16.46 12.12 2.10
C VAL A 107 -16.99 12.37 3.51
N ALA A 108 -16.24 13.08 4.36
CA ALA A 108 -16.61 13.31 5.76
C ALA A 108 -17.97 14.01 5.94
N GLU A 109 -18.32 14.92 5.04
CA GLU A 109 -19.59 15.67 5.07
C GLU A 109 -20.83 14.77 4.98
N GLU A 110 -20.70 13.62 4.33
CA GLU A 110 -21.78 12.63 4.20
C GLU A 110 -22.12 11.95 5.53
N PHE A 111 -21.22 12.03 6.52
CA PHE A 111 -21.39 11.44 7.84
C PHE A 111 -21.83 12.43 8.92
N GLU A 112 -22.03 13.70 8.57
CA GLU A 112 -22.43 14.74 9.52
C GLU A 112 -23.79 14.41 10.17
N GLY A 113 -23.86 14.59 11.49
CA GLY A 113 -25.07 14.29 12.26
C GLY A 113 -25.36 12.79 12.46
N GLN A 114 -24.39 11.91 12.21
CA GLN A 114 -24.42 10.47 12.54
C GLN A 114 -25.69 9.72 12.11
N LYS A 115 -26.28 10.08 10.96
CA LYS A 115 -27.59 9.56 10.53
C LYS A 115 -27.60 8.11 10.03
N PHE A 116 -26.45 7.43 10.01
CA PHE A 116 -26.35 6.09 9.45
C PHE A 116 -26.31 4.98 10.51
N LYS A 117 -25.16 4.75 11.15
CA LYS A 117 -24.99 3.80 12.26
C LYS A 117 -23.78 4.19 13.12
N ARG A 118 -23.66 3.61 14.32
CA ARG A 118 -22.47 3.76 15.15
C ARG A 118 -21.26 3.14 14.44
N MET A 119 -20.20 3.92 14.24
CA MET A 119 -18.98 3.47 13.57
C MET A 119 -18.06 2.72 14.55
N VAL A 120 -18.27 1.40 14.69
CA VAL A 120 -17.39 0.55 15.52
C VAL A 120 -16.29 -0.11 14.67
N ASN A 121 -16.66 -0.65 13.52
CA ASN A 121 -15.75 -1.43 12.69
C ASN A 121 -14.73 -0.57 11.94
N ILE A 122 -15.10 0.66 11.51
CA ILE A 122 -14.19 1.54 10.75
C ILE A 122 -12.98 2.00 11.60
N PRO A 123 -13.15 2.50 12.85
CA PRO A 123 -11.99 2.77 13.70
C PRO A 123 -11.12 1.54 13.94
N HIS A 124 -11.73 0.38 14.15
CA HIS A 124 -10.98 -0.86 14.35
C HIS A 124 -10.17 -1.27 13.10
N MET A 125 -10.76 -1.17 11.91
CA MET A 125 -10.04 -1.37 10.65
C MET A 125 -8.86 -0.40 10.54
N ALA A 126 -9.07 0.88 10.89
CA ALA A 126 -8.03 1.90 10.85
C ALA A 126 -6.84 1.53 11.75
N ASP A 127 -7.10 1.10 12.99
CA ASP A 127 -6.07 0.67 13.93
C ASP A 127 -5.25 -0.52 13.38
N LEU A 128 -5.94 -1.50 12.78
CA LEU A 128 -5.30 -2.67 12.18
C LEU A 128 -4.37 -2.26 11.03
N VAL A 129 -4.85 -1.45 10.09
CA VAL A 129 -4.08 -1.09 8.89
C VAL A 129 -2.95 -0.13 9.21
N VAL A 130 -3.12 0.80 10.17
CA VAL A 130 -2.03 1.63 10.69
C VAL A 130 -0.95 0.78 11.33
N GLY A 131 -1.34 -0.27 12.08
CA GLY A 131 -0.43 -1.26 12.61
C GLY A 131 0.28 -2.07 11.51
N MET A 132 -0.39 -2.39 10.40
CA MET A 132 0.23 -3.10 9.27
C MET A 132 1.27 -2.23 8.57
N VAL A 133 0.97 -0.96 8.32
CA VAL A 133 1.94 0.00 7.75
C VAL A 133 3.15 0.14 8.67
N SER A 134 2.93 0.20 9.99
CA SER A 134 4.01 0.26 10.98
C SER A 134 4.93 -0.97 10.89
N ASP A 135 4.35 -2.17 10.93
CA ASP A 135 5.11 -3.42 10.88
C ASP A 135 5.84 -3.60 9.55
N ALA A 136 5.22 -3.22 8.42
CA ALA A 136 5.84 -3.31 7.11
C ALA A 136 7.10 -2.43 7.01
N ILE A 137 7.07 -1.23 7.60
CA ILE A 137 8.20 -0.30 7.64
C ILE A 137 9.26 -0.76 8.65
N ASP A 138 8.86 -1.30 9.80
CA ASP A 138 9.77 -1.95 10.74
C ASP A 138 10.53 -3.11 10.09
N CYS A 139 9.84 -3.95 9.31
CA CYS A 139 10.44 -5.04 8.54
C CYS A 139 11.41 -4.50 7.49
N PHE A 140 11.05 -3.41 6.81
CA PHE A 140 11.93 -2.72 5.87
C PHE A 140 13.21 -2.26 6.58
N VAL A 141 13.13 -1.46 7.64
CA VAL A 141 14.30 -0.92 8.36
C VAL A 141 15.18 -2.04 8.91
N ARG A 142 14.59 -3.09 9.49
CA ARG A 142 15.33 -4.22 10.07
C ARG A 142 15.81 -5.24 9.04
N ARG A 143 15.42 -5.08 7.77
CA ARG A 143 15.70 -6.04 6.68
C ARG A 143 15.19 -7.46 7.03
N ASP A 144 14.00 -7.54 7.64
CA ASP A 144 13.42 -8.79 8.14
C ASP A 144 12.41 -9.39 7.15
N ALA A 145 12.89 -10.32 6.31
CA ALA A 145 12.05 -11.03 5.36
C ALA A 145 11.14 -12.11 5.99
N VAL A 146 11.39 -12.52 7.24
CA VAL A 146 10.57 -13.55 7.91
C VAL A 146 9.29 -12.91 8.43
N GLU A 147 9.42 -11.80 9.17
CA GLU A 147 8.25 -11.06 9.65
C GLU A 147 7.47 -10.42 8.49
N ALA A 148 8.16 -9.93 7.45
CA ALA A 148 7.49 -9.38 6.26
C ALA A 148 6.54 -10.40 5.58
N ARG A 149 6.87 -11.70 5.62
CA ARG A 149 5.99 -12.76 5.07
C ARG A 149 4.71 -12.97 5.87
N ARG A 150 4.68 -12.58 7.16
CA ARG A 150 3.50 -12.70 8.01
C ARG A 150 2.48 -11.58 7.79
N MET A 151 2.80 -10.55 6.99
CA MET A 151 1.86 -9.46 6.69
C MET A 151 0.52 -9.97 6.13
N PHE A 152 0.56 -11.01 5.31
CA PHE A 152 -0.61 -11.61 4.69
C PHE A 152 -1.54 -12.32 5.68
N ASP A 153 -1.04 -12.71 6.86
CA ASP A 153 -1.92 -13.26 7.91
C ASP A 153 -2.77 -12.14 8.55
N ARG A 154 -2.22 -10.91 8.61
CA ARG A 154 -2.92 -9.72 9.11
C ARG A 154 -3.89 -9.14 8.07
N ASP A 155 -3.56 -9.28 6.79
CA ASP A 155 -4.43 -8.89 5.68
C ASP A 155 -5.76 -9.66 5.68
N ASP A 156 -5.70 -10.98 5.91
CA ASP A 156 -6.91 -11.83 6.03
C ASP A 156 -7.87 -11.33 7.13
N GLU A 157 -7.35 -10.71 8.21
CA GLU A 157 -8.16 -10.11 9.28
C GLU A 157 -8.88 -8.84 8.79
N VAL A 158 -8.20 -8.00 8.02
CA VAL A 158 -8.78 -6.78 7.45
C VAL A 158 -9.83 -7.11 6.39
N ASP A 159 -9.57 -8.10 5.53
CA ASP A 159 -10.52 -8.62 4.54
C ASP A 159 -11.81 -9.10 5.20
N ALA A 160 -11.70 -9.90 6.26
CA ALA A 160 -12.86 -10.40 7.00
C ALA A 160 -13.66 -9.26 7.65
N LEU A 161 -12.98 -8.22 8.14
CA LEU A 161 -13.63 -7.06 8.74
C LEU A 161 -14.31 -6.17 7.67
N TYR A 162 -13.70 -6.01 6.50
CA TYR A 162 -14.31 -5.37 5.34
C TYR A 162 -15.61 -6.09 4.94
N ASP A 163 -15.56 -7.42 4.80
CA ASP A 163 -16.73 -8.24 4.45
C ASP A 163 -17.86 -8.09 5.48
N THR A 164 -17.50 -8.01 6.76
CA THR A 164 -18.44 -7.75 7.85
C THR A 164 -19.09 -6.38 7.70
N VAL A 165 -18.29 -5.33 7.49
CA VAL A 165 -18.79 -3.97 7.25
C VAL A 165 -19.72 -3.92 6.05
N PHE A 166 -19.35 -4.58 4.96
CA PHE A 166 -20.14 -4.63 3.73
C PHE A 166 -21.52 -5.26 3.99
N ARG A 167 -21.56 -6.46 4.59
CA ARG A 167 -22.82 -7.18 4.87
C ARG A 167 -23.72 -6.42 5.83
N GLU A 168 -23.16 -5.90 6.93
CA GLU A 168 -23.93 -5.09 7.88
C GLU A 168 -24.55 -3.86 7.20
N THR A 169 -23.76 -3.18 6.35
CA THR A 169 -24.22 -1.98 5.65
C THR A 169 -25.38 -2.30 4.70
N LEU A 170 -25.32 -3.43 3.99
CA LEU A 170 -26.43 -3.87 3.15
C LEU A 170 -27.71 -4.10 3.95
N THR A 171 -27.63 -4.70 5.14
CA THR A 171 -28.80 -4.86 6.02
C THR A 171 -29.44 -3.51 6.36
N TYR A 172 -28.64 -2.51 6.75
CA TYR A 172 -29.15 -1.15 7.01
C TYR A 172 -29.79 -0.51 5.78
N LEU A 173 -29.23 -0.74 4.59
CA LEU A 173 -29.77 -0.19 3.34
C LEU A 173 -31.08 -0.85 2.91
N PHE A 174 -31.28 -2.13 3.23
CA PHE A 174 -32.57 -2.81 3.02
C PHE A 174 -33.65 -2.32 3.96
N GLU A 175 -33.30 -1.92 5.19
CA GLU A 175 -34.24 -1.38 6.17
C GLU A 175 -34.65 0.07 5.85
N ASP A 176 -33.71 0.90 5.39
CA ASP A 176 -33.98 2.31 5.06
C ASP A 176 -33.25 2.73 3.76
N PRO A 177 -33.90 2.59 2.60
CA PRO A 177 -33.34 2.98 1.31
C PRO A 177 -33.03 4.48 1.19
N SER A 178 -33.56 5.35 2.07
CA SER A 178 -33.20 6.78 2.05
C SER A 178 -31.73 7.02 2.42
N ARG A 179 -31.05 6.01 2.99
CA ARG A 179 -29.65 6.07 3.43
C ARG A 179 -28.64 5.54 2.41
N ILE A 180 -29.07 5.20 1.18
CA ILE A 180 -28.21 4.60 0.15
C ILE A 180 -26.91 5.40 -0.06
N THR A 181 -26.99 6.73 -0.17
CA THR A 181 -25.80 7.57 -0.39
C THR A 181 -24.77 7.38 0.72
N VAL A 182 -25.16 7.55 1.99
CA VAL A 182 -24.24 7.43 3.13
C VAL A 182 -23.74 6.00 3.31
N GLY A 183 -24.58 4.99 3.04
CA GLY A 183 -24.16 3.59 3.11
C GLY A 183 -23.12 3.22 2.03
N ILE A 184 -23.25 3.76 0.82
CA ILE A 184 -22.22 3.58 -0.23
C ILE A 184 -20.90 4.22 0.22
N GLN A 185 -20.93 5.43 0.75
CA GLN A 185 -19.72 6.09 1.26
C GLN A 185 -19.09 5.31 2.40
N TYR A 186 -19.89 4.73 3.29
CA TYR A 186 -19.39 3.89 4.38
C TYR A 186 -18.65 2.64 3.87
N ILE A 187 -19.19 1.99 2.82
CA ILE A 187 -18.53 0.85 2.15
C ILE A 187 -17.24 1.30 1.46
N LEU A 188 -17.23 2.47 0.83
CA LEU A 188 -16.04 3.02 0.17
C LEU A 188 -14.94 3.31 1.18
N VAL A 189 -15.26 3.91 2.33
CA VAL A 189 -14.29 4.11 3.42
C VAL A 189 -13.69 2.78 3.88
N ALA A 190 -14.51 1.75 4.09
CA ALA A 190 -14.02 0.42 4.44
C ALA A 190 -13.10 -0.16 3.35
N ARG A 191 -13.46 0.02 2.08
CA ARG A 191 -12.65 -0.41 0.94
C ARG A 191 -11.32 0.35 0.85
N TYR A 192 -11.30 1.63 1.17
CA TYR A 192 -10.06 2.41 1.21
C TYR A 192 -9.12 1.90 2.31
N LEU A 193 -9.65 1.54 3.48
CA LEU A 193 -8.84 0.93 4.54
C LEU A 193 -8.31 -0.45 4.12
N GLU A 194 -9.12 -1.30 3.50
CA GLU A 194 -8.63 -2.58 2.94
C GLU A 194 -7.52 -2.36 1.90
N ARG A 195 -7.64 -1.37 1.03
CA ARG A 195 -6.55 -1.00 0.11
C ARG A 195 -5.27 -0.51 0.80
N VAL A 196 -5.37 0.08 1.99
CA VAL A 196 -4.19 0.42 2.80
C VAL A 196 -3.50 -0.85 3.30
N ALA A 197 -4.26 -1.88 3.68
CA ALA A 197 -3.72 -3.20 4.03
C ALA A 197 -2.98 -3.85 2.84
N ASP A 198 -3.60 -3.83 1.65
CA ASP A 198 -2.97 -4.27 0.39
C ASP A 198 -1.61 -3.61 0.17
N HIS A 199 -1.52 -2.29 0.34
CA HIS A 199 -0.26 -1.57 0.17
C HIS A 199 0.76 -1.89 1.27
N ALA A 200 0.33 -2.16 2.51
CA ALA A 200 1.24 -2.66 3.54
C ALA A 200 1.80 -4.05 3.19
N CYS A 201 0.97 -4.94 2.63
CA CYS A 201 1.40 -6.24 2.10
C CYS A 201 2.41 -6.09 0.95
N ASN A 202 2.14 -5.18 0.00
CA ASN A 202 3.07 -4.87 -1.10
C ASN A 202 4.44 -4.40 -0.56
N ILE A 203 4.47 -3.56 0.47
CA ILE A 203 5.71 -3.16 1.15
C ILE A 203 6.42 -4.41 1.70
N GLY A 204 5.71 -5.29 2.41
CA GLY A 204 6.24 -6.56 2.92
C GLY A 204 6.85 -7.44 1.83
N GLU A 205 6.17 -7.63 0.69
CA GLU A 205 6.70 -8.38 -0.46
C GLU A 205 8.02 -7.79 -0.96
N ARG A 206 8.11 -6.46 -1.04
CA ARG A 206 9.31 -5.77 -1.50
C ARG A 206 10.46 -5.91 -0.51
N VAL A 207 10.17 -5.97 0.80
CA VAL A 207 11.17 -6.29 1.82
C VAL A 207 11.72 -7.71 1.60
N VAL A 208 10.86 -8.68 1.31
CA VAL A 208 11.31 -10.05 1.01
C VAL A 208 12.24 -10.05 -0.20
N PHE A 209 11.87 -9.36 -1.27
CA PHE A 209 12.72 -9.24 -2.47
C PHE A 209 14.04 -8.51 -2.19
N MET A 210 14.01 -7.43 -1.41
CA MET A 210 15.20 -6.66 -1.02
C MET A 210 16.25 -7.58 -0.38
N VAL A 211 15.83 -8.38 0.60
CA VAL A 211 16.68 -9.26 1.40
C VAL A 211 17.13 -10.49 0.61
N THR A 212 16.19 -11.17 -0.04
CA THR A 212 16.44 -12.49 -0.65
C THR A 212 16.87 -12.43 -2.11
N GLY A 213 16.49 -11.38 -2.83
CA GLY A 213 16.59 -11.30 -4.29
C GLY A 213 15.53 -12.10 -5.05
N GLU A 214 14.62 -12.78 -4.36
CA GLU A 214 13.56 -13.59 -4.94
C GLU A 214 12.21 -12.91 -4.75
N ARG A 215 11.37 -12.95 -5.80
CA ARG A 215 9.98 -12.50 -5.67
C ARG A 215 9.21 -13.55 -4.91
N TRP A 216 8.61 -13.14 -3.81
CA TRP A 216 7.65 -13.99 -3.12
C TRP A 216 6.29 -13.86 -3.80
N ASP A 217 5.68 -15.00 -4.13
CA ASP A 217 4.34 -15.08 -4.68
C ASP A 217 3.36 -15.54 -3.58
N PRO A 218 2.50 -14.64 -3.08
CA PRO A 218 1.52 -14.99 -2.04
C PRO A 218 0.43 -15.93 -2.53
N THR A 219 0.21 -16.06 -3.85
CA THR A 219 -0.77 -17.02 -4.39
C THR A 219 -0.35 -18.47 -4.14
N LEU A 220 0.96 -18.72 -4.00
CA LEU A 220 1.49 -20.02 -3.61
C LEU A 220 1.12 -20.40 -2.17
N ARG A 221 0.79 -19.42 -1.30
CA ARG A 221 0.22 -19.67 0.03
C ARG A 221 -1.18 -20.26 -0.05
N LYS A 222 -2.06 -19.64 -0.87
CA LYS A 222 -3.46 -20.06 -1.03
C LYS A 222 -3.60 -21.45 -1.68
N ARG A 223 -2.61 -21.90 -2.46
CA ARG A 223 -2.59 -23.25 -3.06
C ARG A 223 -2.27 -24.38 -2.07
N ASN A 224 -1.51 -24.11 -1.01
CA ASN A 224 -1.01 -25.13 -0.10
C ASN A 224 -1.81 -25.25 1.21
N GLY A 225 -2.79 -24.37 1.44
CA GLY A 225 -3.70 -24.40 2.59
C GLY A 225 -5.12 -24.79 2.21
N ASN A 226 -5.67 -25.84 2.83
CA ASN A 226 -7.11 -26.13 2.83
C ASN A 226 -7.88 -24.92 3.40
N GLY A 227 -8.44 -24.09 2.53
CA GLY A 227 -9.26 -22.94 2.93
C GLY A 227 -10.26 -22.58 1.85
N ASN A 228 -11.55 -22.61 2.19
CA ASN A 228 -12.68 -22.09 1.41
C ASN A 228 -12.59 -20.56 1.25
N GLY A 229 -11.51 -20.06 0.64
CA GLY A 229 -11.37 -18.65 0.27
C GLY A 229 -12.04 -18.41 -1.08
N HIS A 230 -13.04 -17.53 -1.11
CA HIS A 230 -13.53 -16.98 -2.37
C HIS A 230 -12.35 -16.45 -3.17
N ALA A 231 -12.21 -16.90 -4.41
CA ALA A 231 -11.23 -16.34 -5.33
C ALA A 231 -11.50 -14.84 -5.48
N PRO A 232 -10.47 -13.98 -5.48
CA PRO A 232 -10.70 -12.59 -5.82
C PRO A 232 -11.12 -12.55 -7.28
N VAL A 233 -12.27 -11.96 -7.58
CA VAL A 233 -12.64 -11.61 -8.95
C VAL A 233 -11.75 -10.45 -9.37
N ARG A 234 -10.49 -10.75 -9.71
CA ARG A 234 -9.61 -9.80 -10.38
C ARG A 234 -10.03 -9.79 -11.85
N GLY A 235 -10.81 -8.77 -12.22
CA GLY A 235 -11.00 -8.38 -13.60
C GLY A 235 -9.68 -7.88 -14.18
N GLY A 236 -8.96 -8.78 -14.86
CA GLY A 236 -7.73 -8.49 -15.59
C GLY A 236 -7.50 -9.65 -16.54
N SER A 237 -7.53 -9.36 -17.84
CA SER A 237 -7.45 -10.32 -18.94
C SER A 237 -6.26 -11.27 -18.83
N ASP A 238 -6.55 -12.57 -18.70
CA ASP A 238 -5.61 -13.63 -19.05
C ASP A 238 -5.29 -13.51 -20.55
N LEU A 239 -4.09 -13.00 -20.85
CA LEU A 239 -3.43 -13.14 -22.14
C LEU A 239 -2.11 -13.86 -21.91
N SER A 240 -2.20 -15.13 -21.53
CA SER A 240 -1.06 -16.03 -21.54
C SER A 240 -1.51 -17.44 -21.92
N GLU A 241 -2.05 -17.58 -23.13
CA GLU A 241 -2.17 -18.87 -23.82
C GLU A 241 -2.32 -18.60 -25.32
N GLU A 242 -1.18 -18.62 -26.04
CA GLU A 242 -1.02 -19.05 -27.44
C GLU A 242 0.35 -18.59 -27.97
N LEU A 243 1.39 -19.35 -27.61
CA LEU A 243 2.61 -19.44 -28.42
C LEU A 243 2.95 -20.91 -28.57
N THR A 244 2.16 -21.60 -29.40
CA THR A 244 2.57 -22.86 -30.01
C THR A 244 3.05 -22.58 -31.42
N GLU A 245 4.33 -22.89 -31.61
CA GLU A 245 5.03 -23.23 -32.84
C GLU A 245 4.19 -23.26 -34.12
N GLU A 246 4.51 -22.38 -35.08
CA GLU A 246 4.49 -22.71 -36.51
C GLU A 246 5.24 -21.63 -37.31
N GLY A 247 6.23 -22.04 -38.12
CA GLY A 247 6.61 -21.28 -39.31
C GLY A 247 7.94 -20.52 -39.31
N TYR A 248 9.05 -21.12 -38.85
CA TYR A 248 10.35 -20.76 -39.45
C TYR A 248 10.38 -21.37 -40.85
N ASN A 249 10.13 -20.55 -41.89
CA ASN A 249 10.51 -20.92 -43.24
C ASN A 249 11.35 -19.83 -43.90
N GLN A 250 12.44 -20.30 -44.50
CA GLN A 250 13.49 -19.56 -45.17
C GLN A 250 13.00 -18.98 -46.50
N HIS A 251 13.87 -18.17 -47.13
CA HIS A 251 13.77 -17.46 -48.42
C HIS A 251 13.21 -16.03 -48.26
N GLU A 252 13.91 -14.95 -48.63
CA GLU A 252 14.76 -14.75 -49.80
C GLU A 252 15.83 -13.67 -49.56
N LEU A 253 17.04 -13.96 -50.05
CA LEU A 253 18.08 -12.99 -50.40
C LEU A 253 17.75 -12.39 -51.78
N SER A 254 18.04 -11.10 -51.92
CA SER A 254 18.56 -10.44 -53.14
C SER A 254 17.59 -9.95 -54.23
N GLU A 255 17.97 -8.77 -54.75
CA GLU A 255 17.59 -8.12 -56.02
C GLU A 255 16.28 -7.29 -56.10
N LYS A 256 16.36 -5.99 -55.78
CA LYS A 256 16.58 -4.90 -56.76
C LYS A 256 16.64 -3.53 -56.08
#